data_AF-A0A662Q549-F1
#
_entry.id   AF-A0A662Q549-F1
#
_cell.length_a   1.000
_cell.length_b   1.000
_cell.length_c   1.000
_cell.angle_alpha   90.00
_cell.angle_beta   90.00
_cell.angle_gamma   90.00
#
_symmetry.space_group_name_H-M   'P 1'
#
loop_
_entity.id
_entity.type
_entity.pdbx_description
1 polymer ?
#
loop_
_entity_poly.entity_id
_entity_poly.type
_entity_poly.pdbx_seq_one_letter_code
_entity_poly.pdbx_strand_id
1 'polypeptide(L)'
;MPKRFEIRAPPEWGIEPVPKEHKILRGIDLFVLWSSLGVGLLVLVAGSLLVPGLSLIDAFVVSLIGSLIGSALLAAAGIIGSEYSIPTMVSLRPILGKSGSYIPTALNVIQLIGWTAFELMIMGAAAANISGPILGSYTRIFWTIIFAIWCAALAIGGPLVFVRKWLERVAIWLVYLSTIWITLQVLTRPETWSLFMKPGDGTLPMLLALDLV
;
A
#
# COMPACT_ATOMS: atom_id res chain seq x y z
N MET A 1 -41.08 -12.56 5.90
CA MET A 1 -39.84 -13.26 5.51
C MET A 1 -38.69 -12.27 5.52
N PRO A 2 -37.68 -12.41 6.39
CA PRO A 2 -36.55 -11.48 6.41
C PRO A 2 -35.66 -11.73 5.19
N LYS A 3 -35.30 -10.66 4.47
CA LYS A 3 -34.35 -10.67 3.37
C LYS A 3 -33.01 -11.21 3.90
N ARG A 4 -32.61 -12.40 3.46
CA ARG A 4 -31.22 -12.87 3.61
C ARG A 4 -30.33 -11.81 2.98
N PHE A 5 -29.35 -11.33 3.73
CA PHE A 5 -28.21 -10.60 3.18
C PHE A 5 -27.46 -11.57 2.26
N GLU A 6 -27.93 -11.74 1.02
CA GLU A 6 -27.15 -12.38 -0.03
C GLU A 6 -26.00 -11.44 -0.35
N ILE A 7 -24.84 -11.73 0.24
CA ILE A 7 -23.56 -11.19 -0.20
C ILE A 7 -23.36 -11.75 -1.61
N ARG A 8 -23.87 -11.05 -2.63
CA ARG A 8 -23.55 -11.36 -4.02
C ARG A 8 -22.10 -10.98 -4.23
N ALA A 9 -21.24 -11.98 -4.32
CA ALA A 9 -19.87 -11.80 -4.79
C ALA A 9 -19.93 -11.05 -6.14
N PRO A 10 -19.04 -10.07 -6.37
CA PRO A 10 -18.95 -9.43 -7.68
C PRO A 10 -18.69 -10.51 -8.74
N PRO A 11 -19.30 -10.41 -9.94
CA PRO A 11 -19.05 -11.37 -11.01
C PRO A 11 -17.55 -11.48 -11.30
N GLU A 12 -17.00 -12.68 -11.24
CA GLU A 12 -15.60 -12.94 -11.56
C GLU A 12 -15.50 -13.24 -13.05
N TRP A 13 -14.97 -12.29 -13.83
CA TRP A 13 -14.73 -12.48 -15.28
C TRP A 13 -13.53 -13.38 -15.57
N GLY A 14 -12.84 -13.86 -14.54
CA GLY A 14 -11.73 -14.81 -14.67
C GLY A 14 -10.63 -14.30 -15.58
N ILE A 15 -10.49 -14.91 -16.76
CA ILE A 15 -9.51 -14.53 -17.78
C ILE A 15 -10.09 -13.65 -18.90
N GLU A 16 -11.40 -13.44 -18.90
CA GLU A 16 -12.10 -12.67 -19.93
C GLU A 16 -12.01 -11.17 -19.65
N PRO A 17 -12.00 -10.32 -20.70
CA PRO A 17 -12.01 -8.88 -20.54
C PRO A 17 -13.27 -8.40 -19.80
N VAL A 18 -13.09 -7.47 -18.85
CA VAL A 18 -14.23 -6.85 -18.15
C VAL A 18 -15.08 -6.02 -19.13
N PRO A 19 -16.41 -6.25 -19.19
CA PRO A 19 -17.31 -5.48 -20.05
C PRO A 19 -17.30 -3.98 -19.72
N LYS A 20 -17.53 -3.13 -20.74
CA LYS A 20 -17.52 -1.66 -20.60
C LYS A 20 -18.49 -1.15 -19.53
N GLU A 21 -19.63 -1.81 -19.35
CA GLU A 21 -20.66 -1.48 -18.36
C GLU A 21 -20.18 -1.62 -16.91
N HIS A 22 -19.14 -2.43 -16.70
CA HIS A 22 -18.54 -2.66 -15.38
C HIS A 22 -17.23 -1.89 -15.15
N LYS A 23 -16.80 -1.05 -16.10
CA LYS A 23 -15.70 -0.09 -15.94
C LYS A 23 -16.15 1.13 -15.12
N ILE A 24 -16.46 0.87 -13.85
CA ILE A 24 -17.11 1.85 -12.98
C ILE A 24 -16.12 2.78 -12.26
N LEU A 25 -14.83 2.44 -12.21
CA LEU A 25 -13.80 3.22 -11.50
C LEU A 25 -13.48 4.51 -12.26
N ARG A 26 -13.69 5.64 -11.58
CA ARG A 26 -13.36 6.98 -12.10
C ARG A 26 -11.91 7.34 -11.77
N GLY A 27 -11.37 8.34 -12.46
CA GLY A 27 -10.03 8.87 -12.14
C GLY A 27 -9.87 9.32 -10.69
N ILE A 28 -10.93 9.85 -10.08
CA ILE A 28 -10.92 10.24 -8.65
C ILE A 28 -10.87 9.02 -7.73
N ASP A 29 -11.58 7.95 -8.08
CA ASP A 29 -11.58 6.69 -7.32
C ASP A 29 -10.16 6.07 -7.36
N LEU A 30 -9.48 6.16 -8.51
CA LEU A 30 -8.09 5.74 -8.67
C LEU A 30 -7.10 6.62 -7.89
N PHE A 31 -7.24 7.95 -7.98
CA PHE A 31 -6.42 8.90 -7.21
C PHE A 31 -6.52 8.63 -5.71
N VAL A 32 -7.76 8.45 -5.24
CA VAL A 32 -8.06 8.11 -3.85
C VAL A 32 -7.40 6.78 -3.45
N LEU A 33 -7.59 5.73 -4.26
CA LEU A 33 -7.01 4.41 -3.99
C LEU A 33 -5.49 4.50 -3.86
N TRP A 34 -4.83 5.12 -4.85
CA TRP A 34 -3.38 5.26 -4.88
C TRP A 34 -2.84 6.17 -3.78
N SER A 35 -3.52 7.28 -3.48
CA SER A 35 -3.09 8.14 -2.38
C SER A 35 -3.24 7.43 -1.03
N SER A 36 -4.26 6.59 -0.85
CA SER A 36 -4.41 5.82 0.39
C SER A 36 -3.31 4.76 0.56
N LEU A 37 -2.82 4.18 -0.54
CA LEU A 37 -1.68 3.25 -0.52
C LEU A 37 -0.34 3.97 -0.25
N GLY A 38 -0.18 5.19 -0.76
CA GLY A 38 1.03 5.99 -0.55
C GLY A 38 1.16 6.58 0.86
N VAL A 39 0.06 6.70 1.60
CA VAL A 39 0.08 7.23 2.97
C VAL A 39 0.00 6.06 3.96
N GLY A 40 1.11 5.33 4.08
CA GLY A 40 1.22 4.17 4.95
C GLY A 40 2.39 4.28 5.93
N LEU A 41 2.32 3.54 7.04
CA LEU A 41 3.41 3.45 8.01
C LEU A 41 4.71 2.94 7.36
N LEU A 42 4.61 2.12 6.31
CA LEU A 42 5.75 1.62 5.56
C LEU A 42 6.55 2.73 4.87
N VAL A 43 5.86 3.73 4.34
CA VAL A 43 6.52 4.87 3.69
C VAL A 43 7.29 5.70 4.72
N LEU A 44 6.76 5.81 5.94
CA LEU A 44 7.49 6.44 7.05
C LEU A 44 8.74 5.64 7.44
N VAL A 45 8.65 4.31 7.47
CA VAL A 45 9.81 3.45 7.74
C VAL A 45 10.84 3.56 6.62
N ALA A 46 10.44 3.50 5.35
CA ALA A 46 11.33 3.67 4.21
C ALA A 46 12.03 5.03 4.23
N GLY A 47 11.29 6.12 4.49
CA GLY A 47 11.86 7.46 4.65
C GLY A 47 12.84 7.54 5.83
N SER A 48 12.59 6.82 6.92
CA SER A 48 13.51 6.77 8.08
C SER A 48 14.84 6.08 7.77
N LEU A 49 14.92 5.24 6.74
CA LEU A 49 16.15 4.57 6.33
C LEU A 49 17.05 5.47 5.47
N LEU A 50 16.52 6.56 4.90
CA LEU A 50 17.29 7.52 4.12
C LEU A 50 18.13 8.46 4.99
N VAL A 51 17.71 8.69 6.23
CA VAL A 51 18.36 9.62 7.18
C VAL A 51 18.93 8.79 8.34
N PRO A 52 20.18 9.02 8.79
CA PRO A 52 21.06 10.16 8.50
C PRO A 52 21.95 10.03 7.24
N GLY A 53 21.80 8.96 6.45
CA GLY A 53 22.60 8.69 5.24
C GLY A 53 22.65 9.86 4.26
N LEU A 54 21.49 10.51 4.07
CA LEU A 54 21.29 11.72 3.30
C LEU A 54 20.83 12.88 4.21
N SER A 55 21.00 14.12 3.74
CA SER A 55 20.34 15.26 4.36
C SER A 55 18.82 15.14 4.19
N LEU A 56 18.03 15.81 5.04
CA LEU A 56 16.56 15.78 4.91
C LEU A 56 16.07 16.35 3.57
N ILE A 57 16.77 17.33 3.02
CA ILE A 57 16.47 17.91 1.70
C ILE A 57 16.76 16.88 0.60
N ASP A 58 17.92 16.22 0.65
CA ASP A 58 18.29 15.21 -0.35
C ASP A 58 17.35 14.01 -0.27
N ALA A 59 17.01 13.55 0.93
CA ALA A 59 16.05 12.47 1.14
C ALA A 59 14.67 12.83 0.55
N PHE A 60 14.21 14.07 0.71
CA PHE A 60 12.96 14.55 0.10
C PHE A 60 13.04 14.58 -1.43
N VAL A 61 14.12 15.12 -2.00
CA VAL A 61 14.31 15.19 -3.45
C VAL A 61 14.41 13.80 -4.07
N VAL A 62 15.21 12.91 -3.47
CA VAL A 62 15.34 11.51 -3.90
C VAL A 62 14.00 10.81 -3.82
N SER A 63 13.25 10.98 -2.73
CA SER A 63 11.92 10.39 -2.58
C SER A 63 10.93 10.90 -3.63
N LEU A 64 10.96 12.20 -3.94
CA LEU A 64 10.11 12.78 -4.97
C LEU A 64 10.46 12.23 -6.36
N ILE A 65 11.74 12.17 -6.71
CA ILE A 65 12.21 11.65 -8.00
C ILE A 65 11.90 10.15 -8.13
N GLY A 66 12.20 9.34 -7.10
CA GLY A 66 11.88 7.91 -7.05
C GLY A 66 10.37 7.68 -7.23
N SER A 67 9.55 8.42 -6.48
CA SER A 67 8.09 8.35 -6.59
C SER A 67 7.58 8.71 -7.99
N LEU A 68 8.14 9.72 -8.65
CA LEU A 68 7.76 10.10 -10.01
C LEU A 68 8.13 9.02 -11.03
N ILE A 69 9.34 8.46 -10.94
CA ILE A 69 9.81 7.38 -11.82
C ILE A 69 8.94 6.13 -11.60
N GLY A 70 8.77 5.70 -10.35
CA GLY A 70 7.93 4.56 -9.99
C GLY A 70 6.48 4.73 -10.45
N SER A 71 5.90 5.91 -10.24
CA SER A 71 4.54 6.22 -10.70
C SER A 71 4.41 6.20 -12.22
N ALA A 72 5.43 6.65 -12.96
CA ALA A 72 5.43 6.59 -14.41
C ALA A 72 5.46 5.14 -14.93
N LEU A 73 6.28 4.28 -14.32
CA LEU A 73 6.31 2.84 -14.65
C LEU A 73 4.98 2.15 -14.34
N LEU A 74 4.38 2.46 -13.19
CA LEU A 74 3.06 1.96 -12.81
C LEU A 74 1.96 2.45 -13.74
N ALA A 75 2.00 3.72 -14.14
CA ALA A 75 1.06 4.29 -15.10
C ALA A 75 1.16 3.60 -16.46
N ALA A 76 2.38 3.33 -16.94
CA ALA A 76 2.60 2.60 -18.19
C ALA A 76 2.00 1.20 -18.16
N ALA A 77 2.19 0.45 -17.06
CA ALA A 77 1.54 -0.84 -16.86
C ALA A 77 0.01 -0.72 -16.74
N GLY A 78 -0.48 0.35 -16.12
CA GLY A 78 -1.91 0.66 -15.97
C GLY A 78 -2.64 0.90 -17.30
N ILE A 79 -1.96 1.45 -18.31
CA ILE A 79 -2.53 1.64 -19.66
C ILE A 79 -2.94 0.29 -20.25
N ILE A 80 -2.08 -0.72 -20.16
CA ILE A 80 -2.35 -2.08 -20.65
C ILE A 80 -3.58 -2.68 -19.94
N GLY A 81 -3.66 -2.52 -18.61
CA GLY A 81 -4.81 -2.99 -17.84
C GLY A 81 -6.12 -2.28 -18.21
N SER A 82 -6.07 -0.96 -18.46
CA SER A 82 -7.25 -0.16 -18.82
C SER A 82 -7.78 -0.47 -20.23
N GLU A 83 -6.87 -0.62 -21.19
CA GLU A 83 -7.19 -0.85 -22.59
C GLU A 83 -7.73 -2.26 -22.80
N TYR A 84 -6.99 -3.28 -22.36
CA TYR A 84 -7.35 -4.69 -22.58
C TYR A 84 -8.31 -5.23 -21.51
N SER A 85 -8.39 -4.61 -20.33
CA SER A 85 -9.33 -5.01 -19.26
C SER A 85 -9.21 -6.46 -18.83
N ILE A 86 -8.00 -7.02 -18.97
CA ILE A 86 -7.63 -8.38 -18.57
C ILE A 86 -6.78 -8.36 -17.29
N PRO A 87 -6.77 -9.44 -16.51
CA PRO A 87 -5.89 -9.53 -15.34
C PRO A 87 -4.41 -9.44 -15.71
N THR A 88 -3.59 -8.86 -14.83
CA THR A 88 -2.15 -8.68 -15.02
C THR A 88 -1.43 -9.98 -15.39
N MET A 89 -1.80 -11.11 -14.78
CA MET A 89 -1.15 -12.39 -15.09
C MET A 89 -1.52 -12.94 -16.48
N VAL A 90 -2.67 -12.52 -17.03
CA VAL A 90 -3.09 -12.87 -18.38
C VAL A 90 -2.37 -11.99 -19.41
N SER A 91 -2.09 -10.72 -19.09
CA SER A 91 -1.37 -9.81 -20.00
C SER A 91 0.09 -10.21 -20.24
N LEU A 92 0.67 -11.09 -19.42
CA LEU A 92 2.02 -11.63 -19.60
C LEU A 92 2.08 -12.80 -20.61
N ARG A 93 0.94 -13.42 -20.92
CA ARG A 93 0.88 -14.61 -21.80
C ARG A 93 1.34 -14.38 -23.25
N PRO A 94 1.11 -13.21 -23.89
CA PRO A 94 1.61 -12.96 -25.24
C PRO A 94 3.14 -12.96 -25.34
N ILE A 95 3.84 -12.57 -24.27
CA ILE A 95 5.32 -12.46 -24.26
C ILE A 95 5.95 -13.79 -23.83
N LEU A 96 5.43 -14.41 -22.76
CA LEU A 96 6.03 -15.59 -22.13
C LEU A 96 5.36 -16.90 -22.53
N GLY A 97 4.27 -16.84 -23.30
CA GLY A 97 3.40 -17.98 -23.55
C GLY A 97 2.55 -18.36 -22.33
N LYS A 98 1.63 -19.31 -22.51
CA LYS A 98 0.75 -19.80 -21.43
C LYS A 98 1.57 -20.45 -20.31
N SER A 99 2.46 -21.38 -20.65
CA SER A 99 3.27 -22.09 -19.67
C SER A 99 4.33 -21.20 -19.01
N GLY A 100 4.94 -20.27 -19.75
CA GLY A 100 5.93 -19.35 -19.17
C GLY A 100 5.31 -18.33 -18.20
N SER A 101 4.03 -17.96 -18.40
CA SER A 101 3.34 -17.02 -17.49
C SER A 101 3.14 -17.54 -16.05
N TYR A 102 3.28 -18.86 -15.80
CA TYR A 102 3.16 -19.41 -14.45
C TYR A 102 4.31 -18.97 -13.53
N ILE A 103 5.51 -18.76 -14.07
CA ILE A 103 6.68 -18.34 -13.27
C ILE A 103 6.46 -16.96 -12.64
N PRO A 104 6.19 -15.87 -13.41
CA PRO A 104 5.92 -14.57 -12.81
C PRO A 104 4.65 -14.57 -11.95
N THR A 105 3.66 -15.41 -12.28
CA THR A 105 2.47 -15.59 -11.44
C THR A 105 2.83 -16.14 -10.06
N ALA A 106 3.63 -17.21 -10.00
CA ALA A 106 4.06 -17.81 -8.74
C ALA A 106 4.91 -16.84 -7.91
N LEU A 107 5.84 -16.13 -8.56
CA LEU A 107 6.65 -15.10 -7.89
C LEU A 107 5.78 -13.97 -7.34
N ASN A 108 4.78 -13.52 -8.10
CA ASN A 108 3.85 -12.49 -7.64
C ASN A 108 3.02 -12.96 -6.44
N VAL A 109 2.56 -14.21 -6.42
CA VAL A 109 1.86 -14.79 -5.27
C VAL A 109 2.78 -14.82 -4.04
N ILE A 110 4.02 -15.27 -4.18
CA ILE A 110 5.00 -15.28 -3.08
C ILE A 110 5.24 -13.86 -2.55
N GLN A 111 5.39 -12.88 -3.44
CA GLN A 111 5.53 -11.47 -3.07
C GLN A 111 4.31 -10.97 -2.29
N LEU A 112 3.09 -11.27 -2.74
CA LEU A 112 1.85 -10.86 -2.06
C LEU A 112 1.73 -11.49 -0.67
N ILE A 113 2.16 -12.74 -0.50
CA ILE A 113 2.22 -13.40 0.82
C ILE A 113 3.22 -12.68 1.72
N GLY A 114 4.42 -12.38 1.21
CA GLY A 114 5.44 -11.64 1.94
C GLY A 114 4.95 -10.25 2.37
N TRP A 115 4.30 -9.54 1.45
CA TRP A 115 3.71 -8.22 1.71
C TRP A 115 2.63 -8.29 2.80
N THR A 116 1.69 -9.23 2.68
CA THR A 116 0.60 -9.43 3.66
C THR A 116 1.15 -9.78 5.04
N ALA A 117 2.15 -10.65 5.12
CA ALA A 117 2.79 -11.02 6.38
C ALA A 117 3.46 -9.81 7.05
N PHE A 118 4.14 -8.98 6.27
CA PHE A 118 4.80 -7.78 6.77
C PHE A 118 3.80 -6.73 7.28
N GLU A 119 2.71 -6.49 6.53
CA GLU A 119 1.64 -5.58 6.97
C GLU A 119 1.00 -6.05 8.29
N LEU A 120 0.64 -7.34 8.39
CA LEU A 120 0.08 -7.92 9.62
C LEU A 120 1.03 -7.86 10.82
N MET A 121 2.34 -8.04 10.56
CA MET A 121 3.37 -7.91 11.58
C MET A 121 3.42 -6.51 12.17
N ILE A 122 3.32 -5.48 11.33
CA ILE A 122 3.38 -4.07 11.72
C ILE A 122 2.08 -3.63 12.38
N MET A 123 0.91 -4.02 11.86
CA MET A 123 -0.37 -3.76 12.51
C MET A 123 -0.42 -4.38 13.91
N GLY A 124 0.04 -5.62 14.07
CA GLY A 124 0.13 -6.27 15.38
C GLY A 124 1.08 -5.58 16.35
N ALA A 125 2.23 -5.10 15.86
CA ALA A 125 3.17 -4.33 16.67
C ALA A 125 2.60 -2.97 17.09
N ALA A 126 1.95 -2.24 16.17
CA ALA A 126 1.32 -0.97 16.45
C ALA A 126 0.20 -1.12 17.49
N ALA A 127 -0.69 -2.10 17.32
CA ALA A 127 -1.77 -2.35 18.27
C ALA A 127 -1.26 -2.77 19.65
N ALA A 128 -0.21 -3.61 19.72
CA ALA A 128 0.40 -3.99 20.99
C ALA A 128 1.02 -2.79 21.73
N ASN A 129 1.65 -1.85 21.01
CA ASN A 129 2.19 -0.62 21.60
C ASN A 129 1.09 0.31 22.14
N ILE A 130 -0.07 0.36 21.48
CA ILE A 130 -1.21 1.17 21.92
C ILE A 130 -1.93 0.51 23.10
N SER A 131 -2.12 -0.81 23.06
CA SER A 131 -2.90 -1.54 24.07
C SER A 131 -2.13 -1.78 25.37
N GLY A 132 -0.80 -1.68 25.34
CA GLY A 132 0.05 -2.13 26.43
C GLY A 132 0.02 -3.67 26.58
N PRO A 133 0.73 -4.24 27.57
CA PRO A 133 0.95 -5.68 27.70
C PRO A 133 -0.25 -6.43 28.33
N ILE A 134 -1.42 -6.38 27.69
CA ILE A 134 -2.67 -7.03 28.17
C ILE A 134 -2.47 -8.54 28.37
N LEU A 135 -1.69 -9.18 27.49
CA LEU A 135 -1.38 -10.61 27.51
C LEU A 135 0.13 -10.87 27.67
N GLY A 136 0.87 -9.90 28.21
CA GLY A 136 2.33 -9.94 28.26
C GLY A 136 2.95 -10.09 26.86
N SER A 137 3.89 -11.02 26.72
CA SER A 137 4.62 -11.27 25.45
C SER A 137 3.74 -11.73 24.29
N TYR A 138 2.54 -12.26 24.57
CA TYR A 138 1.61 -12.75 23.54
C TYR A 138 0.73 -11.66 22.93
N THR A 139 0.75 -10.44 23.49
CA THR A 139 -0.11 -9.33 23.04
C THR A 139 0.07 -9.04 21.55
N ARG A 140 1.31 -9.07 21.04
CA ARG A 140 1.60 -8.85 19.62
C ARG A 140 0.98 -9.93 18.74
N ILE A 141 1.18 -11.21 19.09
CA ILE A 141 0.66 -12.34 18.32
C ILE A 141 -0.87 -12.33 18.32
N PHE A 142 -1.48 -12.03 19.46
CA PHE A 142 -2.92 -11.89 19.61
C PHE A 142 -3.51 -10.87 18.63
N TRP A 143 -2.94 -9.65 18.58
CA TRP A 143 -3.39 -8.62 17.64
C TRP A 143 -3.14 -9.00 16.18
N THR A 144 -1.99 -9.62 15.87
CA THR A 144 -1.71 -10.10 14.50
C THR A 144 -2.76 -11.11 14.04
N ILE A 145 -3.16 -12.07 14.89
CA ILE A 145 -4.19 -13.06 14.55
C ILE A 145 -5.56 -12.38 14.34
N ILE A 146 -5.93 -11.43 15.21
CA ILE A 146 -7.18 -10.68 15.05
C ILE A 146 -7.21 -9.94 13.71
N PHE A 147 -6.15 -9.21 13.37
CA PHE A 147 -6.09 -8.51 12.08
C PHE A 147 -6.05 -9.47 10.90
N ALA A 148 -5.39 -10.63 11.02
CA ALA A 148 -5.39 -11.64 9.96
C ALA A 148 -6.80 -12.17 9.68
N ILE A 149 -7.57 -12.50 10.73
CA ILE A 149 -8.96 -12.95 10.62
C ILE A 149 -9.83 -11.83 10.03
N TRP A 150 -9.65 -10.60 10.50
CA TRP A 150 -10.39 -9.44 10.01
C TRP A 150 -10.14 -9.17 8.53
N CYS A 151 -8.87 -9.13 8.11
CA CYS A 151 -8.49 -8.95 6.71
C CYS A 151 -8.98 -10.10 5.82
N ALA A 152 -8.92 -11.35 6.30
CA ALA A 152 -9.46 -12.50 5.58
C ALA A 152 -10.99 -12.38 5.39
N ALA A 153 -11.72 -11.94 6.43
CA ALA A 153 -13.16 -11.69 6.32
C ALA A 153 -13.49 -10.57 5.31
N LEU A 154 -12.70 -9.49 5.30
CA LEU A 154 -12.83 -8.42 4.32
C LEU A 154 -12.53 -8.89 2.88
N ALA A 155 -11.53 -9.75 2.71
CA ALA A 155 -11.18 -10.33 1.41
C ALA A 155 -12.33 -11.19 0.85
N ILE A 156 -12.95 -12.03 1.70
CA ILE A 156 -14.11 -12.85 1.33
C ILE A 156 -15.34 -11.98 1.01
N GLY A 157 -15.51 -10.85 1.71
CA GLY A 157 -16.63 -9.92 1.51
C GLY A 157 -16.60 -9.13 0.19
N GLY A 158 -15.55 -9.26 -0.62
CA GLY A 158 -15.39 -8.57 -1.90
C GLY A 158 -14.64 -7.23 -1.74
N PRO A 159 -13.38 -7.13 -2.21
CA PRO A 159 -12.55 -5.94 -2.06
C PRO A 159 -13.22 -4.66 -2.58
N LEU A 160 -13.92 -4.77 -3.72
CA LEU A 160 -14.57 -3.64 -4.39
C LEU A 160 -15.72 -3.02 -3.59
N VAL A 161 -16.42 -3.80 -2.76
CA VAL A 161 -17.55 -3.31 -1.96
C VAL A 161 -17.05 -2.52 -0.75
N PHE A 162 -15.98 -3.01 -0.10
CA PHE A 162 -15.36 -2.33 1.03
C PHE A 162 -14.66 -1.02 0.60
N VAL A 163 -13.89 -1.07 -0.49
CA VAL A 163 -13.16 0.09 -1.01
C VAL A 163 -14.11 1.26 -1.32
N ARG A 164 -15.16 1.01 -2.11
CA ARG A 164 -16.10 2.05 -2.52
C ARG A 164 -16.96 2.61 -1.39
N LYS A 165 -17.39 1.77 -0.45
CA LYS A 165 -18.33 2.22 0.58
C LYS A 165 -17.63 2.84 1.78
N TRP A 166 -16.43 2.36 2.12
CA TRP A 166 -15.82 2.64 3.41
C TRP A 166 -14.48 3.37 3.29
N LEU A 167 -13.55 2.89 2.44
CA LEU A 167 -12.25 3.54 2.24
C LEU A 167 -12.39 4.96 1.68
N GLU A 168 -13.19 5.13 0.61
CA GLU A 168 -13.38 6.43 -0.07
C GLU A 168 -13.97 7.51 0.86
N ARG A 169 -14.81 7.12 1.84
CA ARG A 169 -15.56 8.08 2.65
C ARG A 169 -14.96 8.37 4.03
N VAL A 170 -14.23 7.43 4.62
CA VAL A 170 -13.84 7.52 6.04
C VAL A 170 -12.34 7.36 6.22
N ALA A 171 -11.76 6.29 5.68
CA ALA A 171 -10.38 5.94 5.96
C ALA A 171 -9.39 7.01 5.49
N ILE A 172 -9.62 7.62 4.31
CA ILE A 172 -8.72 8.64 3.76
C ILE A 172 -8.66 9.88 4.64
N TRP A 173 -9.80 10.34 5.14
CA TRP A 173 -9.84 11.50 6.02
C TRP A 173 -9.12 11.22 7.34
N LEU A 174 -9.28 10.02 7.90
CA LEU A 174 -8.54 9.62 9.09
C LEU A 174 -7.03 9.58 8.84
N VAL A 175 -6.62 9.02 7.71
CA VAL A 175 -5.22 8.94 7.32
C VAL A 175 -4.64 10.35 7.15
N TYR A 176 -5.25 11.20 6.34
CA TYR A 176 -4.76 12.57 6.13
C TYR A 176 -4.78 13.40 7.41
N LEU A 177 -5.82 13.31 8.24
CA LEU A 177 -5.85 14.02 9.52
C LEU A 177 -4.72 13.55 10.43
N SER A 178 -4.47 12.24 10.49
CA SER A 178 -3.36 11.69 11.27
C SER A 178 -2.00 12.14 10.74
N THR A 179 -1.82 12.16 9.42
CA THR A 179 -0.58 12.61 8.78
C THR A 179 -0.34 14.09 9.04
N ILE A 180 -1.35 14.95 8.80
CA ILE A 180 -1.27 16.39 9.08
C ILE A 180 -0.96 16.62 10.56
N TRP A 181 -1.63 15.89 11.45
CA TRP A 181 -1.37 15.99 12.88
C TRP A 181 0.08 15.64 13.23
N ILE A 182 0.59 14.52 12.73
CA ILE A 182 1.99 14.11 12.96
C ILE A 182 2.96 15.14 12.36
N THR A 183 2.71 15.64 11.16
CA THR A 183 3.53 16.68 10.52
C THR A 183 3.58 17.96 11.35
N LEU A 184 2.44 18.42 11.86
CA LEU A 184 2.37 19.60 12.74
C LEU A 184 3.11 19.36 14.07
N GLN A 185 2.97 18.18 14.66
CA GLN A 185 3.70 17.78 15.87
C GLN A 185 5.21 17.73 15.65
N VAL A 186 5.67 17.35 14.45
CA VAL A 186 7.09 17.39 14.10
C VAL A 186 7.55 18.83 13.88
N LEU A 187 6.80 19.65 13.13
CA LEU A 187 7.20 21.03 12.82
C LEU A 187 7.23 21.95 14.04
N THR A 188 6.44 21.67 15.07
CA THR A 188 6.42 22.43 16.33
C THR A 188 7.55 22.06 17.29
N ARG A 189 8.35 21.02 17.00
CA ARG A 189 9.52 20.68 17.81
C ARG A 189 10.67 21.67 17.56
N PRO A 190 11.33 22.19 18.62
CA PRO A 190 12.39 23.18 18.49
C PRO A 190 13.59 22.72 17.64
N GLU A 191 13.86 21.41 17.64
CA GLU A 191 15.01 20.81 16.96
C GLU A 191 14.76 20.52 15.48
N THR A 192 13.54 20.69 14.98
CA THR A 192 13.20 20.31 13.60
C THR A 192 13.95 21.15 12.58
N TRP A 193 14.11 22.45 12.84
CA TRP A 193 14.82 23.33 11.90
C TRP A 193 16.33 23.06 11.87
N SER A 194 16.93 22.70 13.02
CA SER A 194 18.35 22.34 13.08
C SER A 194 18.62 20.97 12.44
N LEU A 195 17.70 20.01 12.58
CA LEU A 195 17.76 18.73 11.90
C LEU A 195 17.57 18.87 10.39
N PHE A 196 16.68 19.75 9.94
CA PHE A 196 16.40 19.97 8.52
C PHE A 196 17.64 20.44 7.73
N MET A 197 18.48 21.27 8.35
CA MET A 197 19.73 21.76 7.76
C MET A 197 20.95 20.90 8.08
N LYS A 198 20.78 19.78 8.79
CA LYS A 198 21.88 18.88 9.10
C LYS A 198 22.34 18.17 7.81
N PRO A 199 23.62 18.26 7.42
CA PRO A 199 24.14 17.48 6.30
C PRO A 199 24.08 15.99 6.63
N GLY A 200 23.82 15.17 5.61
CA GLY A 200 23.89 13.72 5.73
C GLY A 200 25.32 13.28 6.07
N ASP A 201 25.45 12.12 6.71
CA ASP A 201 26.76 11.54 7.04
C ASP A 201 27.46 10.92 5.82
N GLY A 202 26.79 10.86 4.66
CA GLY A 202 27.34 10.37 3.40
C GLY A 202 27.49 8.85 3.34
N THR A 203 26.96 8.13 4.33
CA THR A 203 27.03 6.66 4.39
C THR A 203 26.18 5.98 3.32
N LEU A 204 25.19 6.69 2.76
CA LEU A 204 24.25 6.18 1.77
C LEU A 204 24.51 6.84 0.40
N PRO A 205 25.03 6.10 -0.59
CA PRO A 205 25.14 6.59 -1.95
C PRO A 205 23.77 6.96 -2.53
N MET A 206 23.69 8.06 -3.26
CA MET A 206 22.43 8.59 -3.81
C MET A 206 21.68 7.58 -4.70
N LEU A 207 22.40 6.72 -5.44
CA LEU A 207 21.78 5.70 -6.28
C LEU A 207 21.12 4.58 -5.45
N LEU A 208 21.73 4.20 -4.34
CA LEU A 208 21.17 3.20 -3.42
C LEU A 208 20.01 3.79 -2.62
N ALA A 209 20.07 5.09 -2.32
CA ALA A 209 18.95 5.82 -1.76
C ALA A 209 17.75 5.89 -2.71
N LEU A 210 18.00 6.05 -4.02
CA LEU A 210 16.95 6.03 -5.04
C LEU A 210 16.33 4.63 -5.19
N ASP A 211 17.13 3.57 -5.10
CA ASP A 211 16.62 2.18 -5.12
C ASP A 211 15.75 1.86 -3.88
N LEU A 212 15.92 2.62 -2.80
CA LEU A 212 15.19 2.43 -1.55
C LEU A 212 13.77 3.04 -1.56
N VAL A 213 13.44 3.90 -2.54
CA VAL A 213 12.19 4.69 -2.59
C VAL A 213 11.42 4.48 -3.88
#